data_AF-A0AAU0MCN5-F1
#
_entry.id   AF-A0AAU0MCN5-F1
#
_cell.length_a   1.000
_cell.length_b   1.000
_cell.length_c   1.000
_cell.angle_alpha   90.00
_cell.angle_beta   90.00
_cell.angle_gamma   90.00
#
_symmetry.space_group_name_H-M   'P 1'
#
loop_
_entity.id
_entity.type
_entity.pdbx_description
1 polymer ?
#
loop_
_entity_poly.entity_id
_entity_poly.type
_entity_poly.pdbx_seq_one_letter_code
_entity_poly.pdbx_strand_id
1 'polypeptide(L)' 'MSSVVTVGAYVVIVLLGVLLASYSRRHPEHIAPLHRLLSTVFASRATRILLVGFWWWLGWHFLVGPTLDP' A
#
# COMPACT_ATOMS: atom_id res chain seq x y z
N MET A 1 -0.66 -4.29 -24.53
CA MET A 1 -1.05 -3.12 -23.69
C MET A 1 0.09 -2.12 -23.75
N SER A 2 -0.18 -0.86 -24.10
CA SER A 2 0.84 0.15 -24.36
C SER A 2 1.56 0.53 -23.06
N SER A 3 2.85 0.22 -22.95
CA SER A 3 3.67 0.48 -21.75
C SER A 3 3.61 1.93 -21.27
N VAL A 4 3.34 2.88 -22.18
CA VAL A 4 3.14 4.30 -21.87
C VAL A 4 1.92 4.52 -20.94
N VAL A 5 0.82 3.80 -21.15
CA VAL A 5 -0.37 3.91 -20.29
C VAL A 5 -0.08 3.38 -18.90
N THR A 6 0.62 2.24 -18.82
CA THR A 6 1.05 1.65 -17.55
C THR A 6 1.97 2.58 -16.78
N VAL A 7 3.01 3.12 -17.44
CA VAL A 7 3.96 4.07 -16.83
C VAL A 7 3.23 5.34 -16.38
N GLY A 8 2.35 5.90 -17.22
CA GLY A 8 1.56 7.07 -16.87
C GLY A 8 0.70 6.85 -15.63
N ALA A 9 0.01 5.70 -15.54
CA ALA A 9 -0.80 5.35 -14.38
C ALA A 9 0.04 5.26 -13.09
N TYR A 10 1.21 4.60 -13.14
CA TYR A 10 2.09 4.52 -11.98
C TYR A 10 2.61 5.90 -11.55
N VAL A 11 3.00 6.76 -12.49
CA VAL A 11 3.45 8.13 -12.19
C VAL A 11 2.34 8.94 -11.51
N VAL A 12 1.11 8.84 -12.01
CA VAL A 12 -0.05 9.52 -11.40
C VAL A 12 -0.29 9.03 -9.97
N ILE A 13 -0.24 7.73 -9.72
CA ILE A 13 -0.41 7.15 -8.38
C ILE A 13 0.66 7.67 -7.42
N VAL A 14 1.92 7.70 -7.86
CA VAL A 14 3.04 8.22 -7.05
C VAL A 14 2.84 9.71 -6.76
N LEU A 15 2.47 10.51 -7.76
CA LEU A 15 2.22 11.94 -7.58
C LEU A 15 1.09 12.20 -6.58
N LEU A 16 -0.03 11.47 -6.69
CA LEU A 16 -1.13 11.56 -5.74
C LEU A 16 -0.69 11.20 -4.33
N GLY A 17 0.11 10.14 -4.18
CA GLY A 17 0.69 9.74 -2.90
C GLY A 17 1.57 10.84 -2.28
N VAL A 18 2.44 11.47 -3.08
CA VAL A 18 3.32 12.55 -2.63
C VAL A 18 2.52 13.81 -2.26
N LEU A 19 1.50 14.16 -3.06
CA LEU A 19 0.62 15.30 -2.78
C LEU A 19 -0.13 15.09 -1.47
N LEU A 20 -0.74 13.91 -1.29
CA LEU A 20 -1.47 13.57 -0.07
C LEU A 20 -0.54 13.56 1.15
N ALA A 21 0.65 12.98 1.03
CA ALA A 21 1.65 12.98 2.09
C ALA A 21 2.07 14.40 2.47
N SER A 22 2.33 15.25 1.47
CA SER A 22 2.71 16.65 1.69
C SER A 22 1.58 17.47 2.29
N TYR A 23 0.34 17.27 1.82
CA TYR A 23 -0.86 17.92 2.35
C TYR A 23 -1.12 17.52 3.80
N SER A 24 -1.06 16.22 4.14
CA SER A 24 -1.23 15.74 5.52
C SER A 24 -0.21 16.28 6.52
N ARG A 25 0.98 16.66 6.04
CA ARG A 25 2.02 17.30 6.87
C ARG A 25 1.72 18.77 7.14
N ARG A 26 1.11 19.46 6.18
CA ARG A 26 0.75 20.90 6.29
C ARG A 26 -0.60 21.12 6.98
N HIS A 27 -1.52 20.17 6.84
CA HIS A 27 -2.89 20.22 7.38
C HIS A 27 -3.21 18.97 8.22
N PRO A 28 -2.49 18.73 9.33
CA PRO A 28 -2.69 17.56 10.18
C PRO A 28 -4.09 17.51 10.82
N GLU A 29 -4.79 18.64 10.91
CA GLU A 29 -6.16 18.74 11.40
C GLU A 29 -7.22 18.19 10.43
N HIS A 30 -6.93 18.14 9.12
CA HIS A 30 -7.82 17.57 8.11
C HIS A 30 -7.48 16.12 7.77
N ILE A 31 -6.18 15.79 7.69
CA ILE A 31 -5.71 14.46 7.34
C ILE A 31 -4.55 14.08 8.26
N ALA A 32 -4.75 13.06 9.08
CA ALA A 32 -3.71 12.55 9.96
C ALA A 32 -2.49 12.12 9.13
N PRO A 33 -1.28 12.57 9.49
CA PRO A 33 -0.10 12.26 8.71
C PRO A 33 0.23 10.76 8.77
N LEU A 34 0.68 10.22 7.64
CA LEU A 34 0.90 8.78 7.45
C LEU A 34 1.75 8.14 8.57
N HIS A 35 2.77 8.85 9.08
CA HIS A 35 3.63 8.35 10.15
C HIS A 35 2.88 8.11 11.47
N ARG A 36 1.91 8.96 11.80
CA ARG A 36 1.06 8.80 13.00
C ARG A 36 0.19 7.57 12.85
N LEU A 37 -0.50 7.44 11.72
CA LEU A 37 -1.35 6.28 11.42
C LEU A 37 -0.55 4.98 11.50
N LEU A 38 0.59 4.91 10.83
CA LEU A 38 1.48 3.75 10.87
C LEU A 38 1.97 3.46 12.29
N SER A 39 2.37 4.48 13.05
CA SER A 39 2.81 4.28 14.45
C SER A 39 1.70 3.73 15.34
N THR A 40 0.46 4.17 15.16
CA THR A 40 -0.70 3.69 15.92
C THR A 40 -1.08 2.27 15.53
N VAL A 41 -1.15 1.98 14.23
CA VAL A 41 -1.45 0.64 13.69
C VAL A 41 -0.38 -0.35 14.12
N PHE A 42 0.90 0.03 14.01
CA PHE A 42 2.02 -0.82 14.41
C PHE A 42 2.32 -0.80 15.91
N ALA A 43 1.62 -0.02 16.74
CA ALA A 43 1.80 -0.08 18.19
C ALA A 43 1.36 -1.44 18.76
N SER A 44 0.37 -2.09 18.13
CA SER A 44 -0.15 -3.39 18.55
C SER A 44 0.63 -4.55 17.94
N ARG A 45 1.09 -5.47 18.79
CA ARG A 45 1.66 -6.75 18.34
C ARG A 45 0.66 -7.58 17.53
N ALA A 46 -0.62 -7.56 17.93
CA ALA A 46 -1.67 -8.28 17.22
C ALA A 46 -1.82 -7.77 15.78
N THR A 47 -1.76 -6.45 15.58
CA THR A 47 -1.84 -5.86 14.24
C THR A 47 -0.64 -6.21 13.37
N ARG A 48 0.58 -6.26 13.94
CA ARG A 48 1.77 -6.73 13.22
C ARG A 48 1.62 -8.18 12.77
N ILE A 49 1.17 -9.05 13.68
CA ILE A 49 0.94 -10.47 13.39
C ILE A 49 -0.14 -10.63 12.32
N LEU A 50 -1.24 -9.88 12.41
CA LEU A 50 -2.28 -9.85 11.40
C LEU A 50 -1.74 -9.39 10.04
N LEU A 51 -0.88 -8.36 10.00
CA LEU A 51 -0.29 -7.89 8.75
C LEU A 51 0.58 -8.97 8.10
N VAL A 52 1.44 -9.62 8.89
CA VAL A 52 2.30 -10.71 8.42
C VAL A 52 1.46 -11.91 7.99
N GLY A 53 0.44 -12.28 8.76
CA GLY A 53 -0.47 -13.38 8.45
C GLY A 53 -1.31 -13.11 7.20
N PHE A 54 -1.79 -11.88 7.02
CA PHE A 54 -2.51 -11.45 5.83
C PHE A 54 -1.59 -11.44 4.60
N TRP A 55 -0.37 -10.92 4.74
CA TRP A 55 0.62 -10.95 3.66
C TRP A 55 1.01 -12.38 3.28
N TRP A 56 1.24 -13.24 4.27
CA TRP A 56 1.46 -14.67 4.08
C TRP A 56 0.27 -15.32 3.39
N TRP A 57 -0.96 -14.95 3.79
CA TRP A 57 -2.20 -15.43 3.20
C TRP A 57 -2.33 -15.06 1.72
N LEU A 58 -2.06 -13.79 1.39
CA LEU A 58 -2.03 -13.30 0.02
C LEU A 58 -0.94 -14.01 -0.80
N GLY A 59 0.24 -14.21 -0.20
CA GLY A 59 1.35 -14.91 -0.81
C GLY A 59 0.94 -16.28 -1.33
N TRP A 60 0.45 -17.17 -0.46
CA TRP A 60 0.05 -18.51 -0.91
C TRP A 60 -1.14 -18.48 -1.86
N HIS A 61 -2.11 -17.57 -1.67
CA HIS A 61 -3.31 -17.52 -2.51
C HIS A 61 -3.00 -17.07 -3.95
N PHE A 62 -1.99 -16.23 -4.17
CA PHE A 62 -1.57 -15.78 -5.52
C PHE A 62 -0.41 -16.60 -6.10
N LEU A 63 0.46 -17.18 -5.26
CA LEU A 63 1.58 -18.03 -5.72
C LEU A 63 1.13 -19.46 -6.05
N VAL A 64 0.05 -19.94 -5.44
CA VAL A 64 -0.57 -21.25 -5.75
C VAL A 64 -1.73 -21.03 -6.74
N GLY A 65 -1.39 -20.59 -7.95
CA GLY A 65 -2.29 -20.60 -9.10
C GLY A 65 -1.78 -21.59 -10.15
N PRO A 66 -2.66 -22.17 -11.00
CA PRO A 66 -2.22 -22.99 -12.11
C PRO A 66 -1.29 -22.14 -13.00
N THR A 67 0.00 -22.49 -13.01
CA THR A 67 0.88 -22.15 -14.12
C THR A 67 0.28 -22.83 -15.33
N LEU A 68 -0.27 -22.06 -16.26
CA LEU A 68 -0.77 -22.57 -17.53
C LEU A 68 0.37 -23.33 -18.22
N ASP A 69 0.36 -24.67 -18.12
CA ASP A 69 1.05 -25.56 -19.06
C ASP A 69 0.09 -25.79 -20.26
N PRO A 70 0.64 -25.96 -21.49
CA PRO A 70 -0.01 -25.63 -22.77
C PRO A 70 -1.28 -26.43 -23.14
#